data_AF-A0A941MCA0-F1
#
_entry.id   AF-A0A941MCA0-F1
#
_cell.length_a   1.000
_cell.length_b   1.000
_cell.length_c   1.000
_cell.angle_alpha   90.00
_cell.angle_beta   90.00
_cell.angle_gamma   90.00
#
_symmetry.space_group_name_H-M   'P 1'
#
loop_
_entity.id
_entity.type
_entity.pdbx_description
1 polymer ?
#
loop_
_entity_poly.entity_id
_entity_poly.type
_entity_poly.pdbx_seq_one_letter_code
_entity_poly.pdbx_strand_id
1 'polypeptide(L)'
;MNMRTLLVLLIVMIGLLSGCSTTVYESLPTGSITLCDAGWPGMWDVTGRGSNASSTTPQPNTVIITTDCRMLDKDGSSKPLNVSLLTTRDGQYLVVSNDRGTPDCVGANYTHCGYQLLRFERDGDVMRVYFPDNARVSKAIADGVVKGYQGPVPRQQDPNSEPTHRNFIAGNSREVARILREHPEFFLTEPQFVLKRAPADMPATSLVPPAPSTSTLAPTVPATTATPTQGNDHHP
;
A
#
# COMPACT_ATOMS: atom_id res chain seq x y z
N MET A 1 1.39 -28.62 36.73
CA MET A 1 1.07 -28.11 35.38
C MET A 1 1.74 -29.04 34.37
N ASN A 2 0.97 -29.73 33.52
CA ASN A 2 1.53 -30.70 32.59
C ASN A 2 2.25 -29.99 31.43
N MET A 3 3.39 -30.55 30.98
CA MET A 3 4.20 -29.99 29.89
C MET A 3 3.40 -29.78 28.59
N ARG A 4 2.37 -30.59 28.37
CA ARG A 4 1.39 -30.42 27.26
C ARG A 4 0.53 -29.15 27.41
N THR A 5 0.14 -28.77 28.61
CA THR A 5 -0.66 -27.57 28.87
C THR A 5 0.18 -26.30 28.68
N LEU A 6 1.48 -26.35 29.03
CA LEU A 6 2.42 -25.25 28.82
C LEU A 6 2.71 -25.02 27.33
N LEU A 7 2.88 -26.11 26.55
CA LEU A 7 3.13 -26.05 25.11
C LEU A 7 1.92 -25.47 24.34
N VAL A 8 0.70 -25.86 24.72
CA VAL A 8 -0.53 -25.32 24.11
C VAL A 8 -0.70 -23.84 24.44
N LEU A 9 -0.45 -23.42 25.69
CA LEU A 9 -0.49 -22.00 26.05
C LEU A 9 0.58 -21.18 25.33
N LEU A 10 1.78 -21.74 25.10
CA LEU A 10 2.85 -21.09 24.36
C LEU A 10 2.49 -20.94 22.87
N ILE A 11 1.90 -21.96 22.24
CA ILE A 11 1.44 -21.91 20.84
C ILE A 11 0.28 -20.91 20.69
N VAL A 12 -0.64 -20.86 21.66
CA VAL A 12 -1.75 -19.89 21.67
C VAL A 12 -1.22 -18.46 21.88
N MET A 13 -0.24 -18.25 22.76
CA MET A 13 0.40 -16.94 22.95
C MET A 13 1.21 -16.48 21.74
N ILE A 14 1.86 -17.40 21.01
CA ILE A 14 2.58 -17.08 19.77
C ILE A 14 1.59 -16.74 18.63
N GLY A 15 0.41 -17.35 18.61
CA GLY A 15 -0.64 -17.06 17.63
C GLY A 15 -1.39 -15.74 17.86
N LEU A 16 -1.34 -15.18 19.08
CA LEU A 16 -2.03 -13.94 19.45
C LEU A 16 -1.22 -12.66 19.17
N LEU A 17 0.01 -12.79 18.66
CA LEU A 17 0.84 -11.66 18.21
C LEU A 17 0.69 -11.40 16.71
N SER A 18 -0.49 -11.66 16.14
CA SER A 18 -0.82 -11.23 14.78
C SER A 18 -1.05 -9.72 14.76
N GLY A 19 -0.01 -8.94 15.03
CA GLY A 19 0.01 -7.54 14.64
C GLY A 19 -0.27 -7.46 13.14
N CYS A 20 -0.99 -6.41 12.72
CA CYS A 20 -1.26 -6.16 11.31
C CYS A 20 0.03 -6.33 10.49
N SER A 21 0.09 -7.33 9.61
CA SER A 21 1.25 -7.54 8.75
C SER A 21 0.93 -7.15 7.33
N THR A 22 1.92 -6.62 6.61
CA THR A 22 1.81 -6.30 5.19
C THR A 22 3.04 -6.79 4.45
N THR A 23 2.86 -7.18 3.19
CA THR A 23 3.95 -7.65 2.33
C THR A 23 4.21 -6.63 1.23
N VAL A 24 5.48 -6.31 1.03
CA VAL A 24 5.95 -5.45 -0.06
C VAL A 24 7.13 -6.09 -0.78
N TYR A 25 7.35 -5.69 -2.03
CA TYR A 25 8.40 -6.18 -2.91
C TYR A 25 9.38 -5.05 -3.21
N GLU A 26 10.68 -5.30 -3.07
CA GLU A 26 11.73 -4.30 -3.30
C GLU A 26 11.69 -3.71 -4.72
N SER A 27 11.34 -4.55 -5.71
CA SER A 27 11.16 -4.15 -7.11
C SER A 27 9.83 -4.65 -7.65
N LEU A 28 9.28 -3.95 -8.65
CA LEU A 28 8.20 -4.51 -9.46
C LEU A 28 8.72 -5.65 -10.33
N PRO A 29 7.96 -6.75 -10.52
CA PRO A 29 8.33 -7.80 -11.47
C PRO A 29 8.35 -7.26 -12.90
N THR A 30 9.10 -7.93 -13.78
CA THR A 30 9.10 -7.59 -15.21
C THR A 30 7.70 -7.71 -15.81
N GLY A 31 7.23 -6.64 -16.46
CA GLY A 31 5.91 -6.56 -17.07
C GLY A 31 5.62 -5.17 -17.64
N SER A 32 4.39 -4.96 -18.10
CA SER A 32 3.90 -3.66 -18.55
C SER A 32 3.00 -3.02 -17.50
N ILE A 33 3.21 -1.73 -17.23
CA ILE A 33 2.37 -0.95 -16.31
C ILE A 33 1.37 -0.13 -17.13
N THR A 34 0.09 -0.27 -16.79
CA THR A 34 -0.99 0.61 -17.24
C THR A 34 -1.40 1.49 -16.07
N LEU A 35 -1.10 2.78 -16.15
CA LEU A 35 -1.35 3.74 -15.07
C LEU A 35 -2.84 3.85 -14.74
N CYS A 36 -3.70 3.84 -15.77
CA CYS A 36 -5.14 3.82 -15.60
C CYS A 36 -5.80 3.01 -16.70
N ASP A 37 -6.33 1.83 -16.37
CA ASP A 37 -7.13 1.05 -17.31
C ASP A 37 -8.44 1.79 -17.60
N ALA A 38 -8.75 2.00 -18.89
CA ALA A 38 -9.90 2.80 -19.30
C ALA A 38 -11.24 2.25 -18.81
N GLY A 39 -11.30 0.97 -18.47
CA GLY A 39 -12.48 0.36 -17.89
C GLY A 39 -12.53 0.46 -16.36
N TRP A 40 -11.59 1.09 -15.67
CA TRP A 40 -11.63 1.22 -14.20
C TRP A 40 -12.46 2.39 -13.69
N PRO A 41 -12.39 3.61 -14.28
CA PRO A 41 -13.11 4.74 -13.75
C PRO A 41 -14.61 4.46 -13.55
N GLY A 42 -15.14 4.96 -12.44
CA GLY A 42 -16.53 4.79 -12.05
C GLY A 42 -16.72 4.32 -10.61
N MET A 43 -17.95 3.95 -10.30
CA MET A 43 -18.39 3.52 -8.98
C MET A 43 -18.47 1.99 -8.92
N TRP A 44 -17.98 1.42 -7.83
CA TRP A 44 -17.83 -0.01 -7.63
C TRP A 44 -18.35 -0.40 -6.26
N ASP A 45 -19.34 -1.28 -6.21
CA ASP A 45 -19.87 -1.82 -4.97
C ASP A 45 -19.00 -2.99 -4.48
N VAL A 46 -18.68 -2.98 -3.19
CA VAL A 46 -17.99 -4.07 -2.50
C VAL A 46 -19.01 -5.16 -2.18
N THR A 47 -19.08 -6.16 -3.05
CA THR A 47 -20.11 -7.23 -2.98
C THR A 47 -19.63 -8.49 -2.27
N GLY A 48 -18.31 -8.62 -2.05
CA GLY A 48 -17.72 -9.73 -1.31
C GLY A 48 -16.47 -9.27 -0.56
N ARG A 49 -16.31 -9.79 0.66
CA ARG A 49 -15.11 -9.62 1.46
C ARG A 49 -14.65 -10.98 1.95
N GLY A 50 -13.34 -11.21 1.90
CA GLY A 50 -12.74 -12.43 2.42
C GLY A 50 -12.90 -12.53 3.94
N SER A 51 -12.88 -13.76 4.48
CA SER A 51 -13.02 -14.03 5.93
C SER A 51 -11.96 -13.34 6.80
N ASN A 52 -10.84 -12.94 6.19
CA ASN A 52 -9.70 -12.32 6.86
C ASN A 52 -9.69 -10.79 6.73
N ALA A 53 -10.70 -10.20 6.07
CA ALA A 53 -10.86 -8.75 6.01
C ALA A 53 -11.29 -8.24 7.39
N SER A 54 -10.37 -7.58 8.12
CA SER A 54 -10.60 -7.10 9.49
C SER A 54 -11.88 -6.26 9.60
N SER A 55 -12.77 -6.64 10.52
CA SER A 55 -14.11 -6.05 10.71
C SER A 55 -14.12 -4.85 11.66
N THR A 56 -12.97 -4.34 12.09
CA THR A 56 -12.89 -3.36 13.19
C THR A 56 -13.13 -1.90 12.76
N THR A 57 -13.06 -1.60 11.46
CA THR A 57 -13.48 -0.30 10.91
C THR A 57 -14.68 -0.47 9.98
N PRO A 58 -15.65 0.45 9.99
CA PRO A 58 -16.68 0.52 8.96
C PRO A 58 -15.97 0.77 7.62
N GLN A 59 -15.76 -0.29 6.85
CA GLN A 59 -15.17 -0.17 5.52
C GLN A 59 -16.27 0.25 4.55
N PRO A 60 -15.96 1.11 3.57
CA PRO A 60 -16.94 1.56 2.60
C PRO A 60 -17.54 0.38 1.82
N ASN A 61 -18.85 0.43 1.61
CA ASN A 61 -19.54 -0.53 0.75
C ASN A 61 -19.41 -0.15 -0.74
N THR A 62 -18.85 1.02 -1.02
CA THR A 62 -18.67 1.53 -2.38
C THR A 62 -17.33 2.24 -2.50
N VAL A 63 -16.59 1.87 -3.53
CA VAL A 63 -15.32 2.48 -3.92
C VAL A 63 -15.54 3.26 -5.20
N ILE A 64 -14.89 4.41 -5.29
CA ILE A 64 -14.83 5.24 -6.47
C ILE A 64 -13.43 5.14 -7.06
N ILE A 65 -13.33 4.86 -8.36
CA ILE A 65 -12.09 5.01 -9.10
C ILE A 65 -12.26 6.23 -10.01
N THR A 66 -11.44 7.24 -9.80
CA THR A 66 -11.45 8.47 -10.60
C THR A 66 -10.80 8.26 -11.97
N THR A 67 -10.96 9.23 -12.87
CA THR A 67 -10.34 9.22 -14.21
C THR A 67 -8.82 9.34 -14.18
N ASP A 68 -8.24 9.81 -13.07
CA ASP A 68 -6.80 9.81 -12.80
C ASP A 68 -6.34 8.57 -11.99
N CYS A 69 -7.19 7.53 -11.90
CA CYS A 69 -6.92 6.26 -11.22
C CYS A 69 -6.51 6.37 -9.75
N ARG A 70 -7.16 7.30 -9.06
CA ARG A 70 -7.20 7.32 -7.60
C ARG A 70 -8.40 6.54 -7.11
N MET A 71 -8.14 5.61 -6.21
CA MET A 71 -9.15 4.89 -5.48
C MET A 71 -9.55 5.71 -4.25
N LEU A 72 -10.85 5.97 -4.12
CA LEU A 72 -11.47 6.76 -3.07
C LEU A 72 -12.57 5.94 -2.39
N ASP A 73 -12.67 6.08 -1.08
CA ASP A 73 -13.86 5.66 -0.35
C ASP A 73 -14.98 6.67 -0.67
N LYS A 74 -16.21 6.20 -0.89
CA LYS A 74 -17.33 7.08 -1.30
C LYS A 74 -17.60 8.23 -0.31
N ASP A 75 -17.38 7.98 0.97
CA ASP A 75 -17.52 8.95 2.07
C ASP A 75 -16.28 9.82 2.28
N GLY A 76 -15.19 9.57 1.53
CA GLY A 76 -13.93 10.27 1.65
C GLY A 76 -13.21 10.01 2.97
N SER A 77 -13.53 8.93 3.70
CA SER A 77 -12.95 8.64 5.01
C SER A 77 -11.46 8.29 4.96
N SER A 78 -10.99 7.79 3.80
CA SER A 78 -9.60 7.39 3.60
C SER A 78 -8.87 8.29 2.62
N LYS A 79 -7.54 8.37 2.78
CA LYS A 79 -6.68 9.05 1.81
C LYS A 79 -6.78 8.34 0.46
N PRO A 80 -6.82 9.10 -0.66
CA PRO A 80 -6.77 8.53 -2.00
C PRO A 80 -5.55 7.62 -2.18
N LEU A 81 -5.76 6.46 -2.80
CA LEU A 81 -4.67 5.55 -3.18
C LEU A 81 -4.45 5.60 -4.68
N ASN A 82 -3.20 5.75 -5.11
CA ASN A 82 -2.85 5.59 -6.51
C ASN A 82 -2.77 4.10 -6.83
N VAL A 83 -3.53 3.67 -7.84
CA VAL A 83 -3.53 2.28 -8.32
C VAL A 83 -3.09 2.22 -9.77
N SER A 84 -2.27 1.23 -10.11
CA SER A 84 -1.89 0.92 -11.49
C SER A 84 -1.95 -0.58 -11.74
N LEU A 85 -2.22 -0.96 -12.98
CA LEU A 85 -2.23 -2.37 -13.39
C LEU A 85 -0.85 -2.78 -13.87
N LEU A 86 -0.23 -3.74 -13.21
CA LEU A 86 0.95 -4.42 -13.69
C LEU A 86 0.54 -5.74 -14.33
N THR A 87 0.72 -5.84 -15.66
CA THR A 87 0.52 -7.09 -16.39
C THR A 87 1.87 -7.76 -16.61
N THR A 88 2.00 -8.98 -16.09
CA THR A 88 3.17 -9.84 -16.25
C THR A 88 2.79 -11.05 -17.12
N ARG A 89 3.78 -11.88 -17.46
CA ARG A 89 3.51 -13.16 -18.13
C ARG A 89 2.64 -14.10 -17.28
N ASP A 90 2.82 -14.06 -15.97
CA ASP A 90 2.29 -15.07 -15.04
C ASP A 90 1.02 -14.58 -14.30
N GLY A 91 0.58 -13.35 -14.56
CA GLY A 91 -0.63 -12.79 -13.95
C GLY A 91 -0.66 -11.26 -13.93
N GLN A 92 -1.74 -10.73 -13.38
CA GLN A 92 -1.97 -9.31 -13.21
C GLN A 92 -1.97 -8.93 -11.74
N TYR A 93 -1.45 -7.74 -11.46
CA TYR A 93 -1.32 -7.21 -10.10
C TYR A 93 -1.75 -5.75 -10.06
N LEU A 94 -2.48 -5.36 -9.02
CA LEU A 94 -2.59 -3.96 -8.64
C LEU A 94 -1.30 -3.56 -7.92
N VAL A 95 -0.66 -2.50 -8.43
CA VAL A 95 0.40 -1.80 -7.72
C VAL A 95 -0.27 -0.68 -6.93
N VAL A 96 -0.23 -0.76 -5.60
CA VAL A 96 -0.73 0.29 -4.72
C VAL A 96 0.45 1.16 -4.32
N SER A 97 0.32 2.46 -4.56
CA SER A 97 1.35 3.45 -4.25
C SER A 97 0.77 4.63 -3.48
N ASN A 98 1.66 5.38 -2.82
CA ASN A 98 1.28 6.62 -2.14
C ASN A 98 0.80 7.67 -3.16
N ASP A 99 0.35 8.83 -2.65
CA ASP A 99 -0.12 9.98 -3.43
C ASP A 99 0.90 10.52 -4.46
N ARG A 100 2.19 10.18 -4.31
CA ARG A 100 3.28 10.56 -5.23
C ARG A 100 3.61 9.48 -6.27
N GLY A 101 2.93 8.33 -6.23
CA GLY A 101 3.19 7.22 -7.15
C GLY A 101 4.52 6.48 -6.88
N THR A 102 5.10 6.66 -5.68
CA THR A 102 6.38 6.03 -5.32
C THR A 102 6.15 4.81 -4.43
N PRO A 103 7.10 3.85 -4.38
CA PRO A 103 7.06 2.80 -3.36
C PRO A 103 7.04 3.42 -1.96
N ASP A 104 6.44 2.69 -1.03
CA ASP A 104 6.39 3.13 0.36
C ASP A 104 7.65 2.67 1.10
N CYS A 105 8.31 3.61 1.76
CA CYS A 105 9.59 3.40 2.40
C CYS A 105 9.47 3.50 3.92
N VAL A 106 10.03 2.53 4.63
CA VAL A 106 10.08 2.52 6.11
C VAL A 106 11.49 2.18 6.61
N GLY A 107 11.68 2.27 7.93
CA GLY A 107 12.97 2.11 8.60
C GLY A 107 13.69 3.45 8.83
N ALA A 108 14.76 3.41 9.63
CA ALA A 108 15.60 4.59 9.87
C ALA A 108 16.13 5.11 8.53
N ASN A 109 15.93 6.39 8.25
CA ASN A 109 16.30 7.03 6.97
C ASN A 109 15.61 6.46 5.71
N TYR A 110 14.43 5.82 5.84
CA TYR A 110 13.66 5.30 4.70
C TYR A 110 14.41 4.24 3.87
N THR A 111 15.25 3.43 4.51
CA THR A 111 16.14 2.46 3.84
C THR A 111 15.43 1.25 3.24
N HIS A 112 14.17 1.00 3.60
CA HIS A 112 13.42 -0.16 3.10
C HIS A 112 12.18 0.30 2.33
N CYS A 113 12.36 0.52 1.04
CA CYS A 113 11.29 0.83 0.10
C CYS A 113 10.72 -0.44 -0.52
N GLY A 114 9.41 -0.48 -0.72
CA GLY A 114 8.79 -1.58 -1.46
C GLY A 114 7.45 -1.20 -2.05
N TYR A 115 7.08 -1.95 -3.08
CA TYR A 115 5.80 -1.87 -3.76
C TYR A 115 4.84 -2.86 -3.14
N GLN A 116 3.63 -2.41 -2.80
CA GLN A 116 2.56 -3.32 -2.44
C GLN A 116 1.92 -3.86 -3.71
N LEU A 117 1.93 -5.19 -3.86
CA LEU A 117 1.29 -5.89 -4.96
C LEU A 117 0.09 -6.67 -4.44
N LEU A 118 -1.06 -6.49 -5.08
CA LEU A 118 -2.26 -7.29 -4.85
C LEU A 118 -2.53 -8.07 -6.13
N ARG A 119 -2.71 -9.39 -6.05
CA ARG A 119 -3.06 -10.17 -7.23
C ARG A 119 -4.46 -9.74 -7.69
N PHE A 120 -4.61 -9.57 -9.00
CA PHE A 120 -5.77 -8.94 -9.60
C PHE A 120 -6.35 -9.83 -10.69
N GLU A 121 -7.67 -9.95 -10.68
CA GLU A 121 -8.42 -10.55 -11.77
C GLU A 121 -9.59 -9.64 -12.10
N ARG A 122 -9.90 -9.54 -13.40
CA ARG A 122 -11.07 -8.83 -13.88
C ARG A 122 -11.83 -9.68 -14.88
N ASP A 123 -13.13 -9.73 -14.69
CA ASP A 123 -14.08 -10.32 -15.62
C ASP A 123 -15.22 -9.32 -15.86
N GLY A 124 -15.12 -8.59 -16.98
CA GLY A 124 -16.04 -7.50 -17.33
C GLY A 124 -16.15 -6.44 -16.23
N ASP A 125 -17.31 -6.43 -15.58
CA ASP A 125 -17.70 -5.50 -14.50
C ASP A 125 -17.50 -6.07 -13.10
N VAL A 126 -16.68 -7.12 -12.96
CA VAL A 126 -16.28 -7.69 -11.68
C VAL A 126 -14.76 -7.66 -11.55
N MET A 127 -14.27 -7.04 -10.48
CA MET A 127 -12.86 -7.08 -10.07
C MET A 127 -12.71 -7.94 -8.83
N ARG A 128 -11.67 -8.77 -8.81
CA ARG A 128 -11.27 -9.58 -7.65
C ARG A 128 -9.86 -9.21 -7.25
N VAL A 129 -9.71 -8.84 -5.98
CA VAL A 129 -8.44 -8.40 -5.40
C VAL A 129 -8.02 -9.38 -4.32
N TYR A 130 -6.86 -9.97 -4.48
CA TYR A 130 -6.30 -10.98 -3.58
C TYR A 130 -5.09 -10.37 -2.87
N PHE A 131 -5.13 -10.41 -1.54
CA PHE A 131 -4.05 -9.86 -0.72
C PHE A 131 -2.94 -10.91 -0.56
N PRO A 132 -1.71 -10.48 -0.27
CA PRO A 132 -0.67 -11.40 0.16
C PRO A 132 -1.11 -12.21 1.40
N ASP A 133 -0.78 -13.50 1.41
CA ASP A 133 -0.83 -14.34 2.60
C ASP A 133 0.39 -13.99 3.47
N ASN A 134 0.23 -12.96 4.30
CA ASN A 134 1.35 -12.40 5.08
C ASN A 134 1.96 -13.42 6.05
N ALA A 135 1.20 -14.39 6.55
CA ALA A 135 1.71 -15.44 7.41
C ALA A 135 2.63 -16.39 6.64
N ARG A 136 2.21 -16.77 5.43
CA ARG A 136 3.02 -17.62 4.57
C ARG A 136 4.26 -16.92 4.04
N VAL A 137 4.15 -15.66 3.62
CA VAL A 137 5.30 -14.86 3.20
C VAL A 137 6.28 -14.69 4.37
N SER A 138 5.77 -14.37 5.56
CA SER A 138 6.57 -14.26 6.79
C SER A 138 7.39 -15.52 7.04
N LYS A 139 6.71 -16.68 7.00
CA LYS A 139 7.36 -17.98 7.14
C LYS A 139 8.41 -18.24 6.05
N ALA A 140 8.12 -17.92 4.79
CA ALA A 140 9.04 -18.14 3.68
C ALA A 140 10.33 -17.31 3.80
N ILE A 141 10.25 -16.10 4.35
CA ILE A 141 11.42 -15.28 4.67
C ILE A 141 12.20 -15.91 5.83
N ALA A 142 11.52 -16.27 6.92
CA ALA A 142 12.15 -16.87 8.10
C ALA A 142 12.85 -18.20 7.80
N ASP A 143 12.26 -19.02 6.93
CA ASP A 143 12.81 -20.31 6.49
C ASP A 143 13.90 -20.15 5.41
N GLY A 144 14.17 -18.92 4.93
CA GLY A 144 15.17 -18.66 3.88
C GLY A 144 14.77 -19.13 2.48
N VAL A 145 13.50 -19.46 2.26
CA VAL A 145 12.95 -19.84 0.94
C VAL A 145 13.06 -18.68 -0.04
N VAL A 146 12.80 -17.46 0.45
CA VAL A 146 13.02 -16.22 -0.29
C VAL A 146 13.91 -15.28 0.51
N LYS A 147 14.71 -14.47 -0.20
CA LYS A 147 15.46 -13.39 0.44
C LYS A 147 14.50 -12.30 0.87
N GLY A 148 14.65 -11.81 2.09
CA GLY A 148 13.79 -10.77 2.60
C GLY A 148 14.17 -10.30 3.99
N TYR A 149 13.40 -9.35 4.48
CA TYR A 149 13.52 -8.80 5.82
C TYR A 149 12.14 -8.66 6.46
N GLN A 150 12.08 -8.86 7.77
CA GLN A 150 10.87 -8.62 8.54
C GLN A 150 11.19 -7.61 9.64
N GLY A 151 10.36 -6.58 9.75
CA GLY A 151 10.57 -5.57 10.78
C GLY A 151 9.31 -4.79 11.10
N PRO A 152 9.29 -4.12 12.26
CA PRO A 152 8.22 -3.21 12.61
C PRO A 152 8.23 -2.01 11.66
N VAL A 153 7.04 -1.59 11.24
CA VAL A 153 6.83 -0.26 10.66
C VAL A 153 6.88 0.72 11.84
N PRO A 154 7.71 1.78 11.79
CA PRO A 154 7.71 2.80 12.83
C PRO A 154 6.28 3.31 13.05
N ARG A 155 5.80 3.34 14.31
CA ARG A 155 4.45 3.80 14.62
C ARG A 155 4.23 5.16 13.96
N GLN A 156 3.21 5.28 13.12
CA GLN A 156 2.66 6.59 12.83
C GLN A 156 2.09 7.16 14.13
N GLN A 157 2.03 8.49 14.21
CA GLN A 157 1.79 9.40 15.35
C GLN A 157 0.81 8.99 16.48
N ASP A 158 0.04 7.90 16.35
CA ASP A 158 -0.76 7.33 17.43
C ASP A 158 0.03 6.29 18.26
N PRO A 159 0.39 6.60 19.52
CA PRO A 159 1.08 5.67 20.41
C PRO A 159 0.26 4.42 20.78
N ASN A 160 -1.06 4.43 20.54
CA ASN A 160 -1.95 3.28 20.81
C ASN A 160 -2.13 2.36 19.60
N SER A 161 -1.54 2.68 18.44
CA SER A 161 -1.59 1.80 17.27
C SER A 161 -0.79 0.52 17.52
N GLU A 162 -1.40 -0.63 17.20
CA GLU A 162 -0.70 -1.90 17.21
C GLU A 162 0.49 -1.85 16.24
N PRO A 163 1.64 -2.43 16.60
CA PRO A 163 2.81 -2.42 15.72
C PRO A 163 2.52 -3.22 14.44
N THR A 164 2.37 -2.50 13.33
CA THR A 164 2.29 -3.11 12.01
C THR A 164 3.65 -3.70 11.65
N HIS A 165 3.70 -4.97 11.26
CA HIS A 165 4.92 -5.62 10.77
C HIS A 165 4.94 -5.60 9.25
N ARG A 166 6.13 -5.43 8.66
CA ARG A 166 6.30 -5.48 7.21
C ARG A 166 7.20 -6.63 6.81
N ASN A 167 6.71 -7.46 5.91
CA ASN A 167 7.47 -8.47 5.20
C ASN A 167 8.00 -7.83 3.90
N PHE A 168 9.31 -7.72 3.79
CA PHE A 168 10.00 -7.25 2.61
C PHE A 168 10.55 -8.43 1.83
N ILE A 169 10.06 -8.64 0.62
CA ILE A 169 10.68 -9.59 -0.31
C ILE A 169 11.75 -8.82 -1.10
N ALA A 170 13.00 -9.25 -0.95
CA ALA A 170 14.16 -8.64 -1.58
C ALA A 170 14.42 -9.21 -2.97
N GLY A 171 14.89 -8.36 -3.89
CA GLY A 171 15.31 -8.77 -5.22
C GLY A 171 15.01 -7.76 -6.32
N ASN A 172 15.71 -7.91 -7.44
CA ASN A 172 15.45 -7.14 -8.65
C ASN A 172 14.19 -7.64 -9.40
N SER A 173 13.76 -6.93 -10.43
CA SER A 173 12.54 -7.25 -11.19
C SER A 173 12.46 -8.68 -11.73
N ARG A 174 13.59 -9.29 -12.13
CA ARG A 174 13.58 -10.68 -12.62
C ARG A 174 13.44 -11.68 -11.46
N GLU A 175 14.09 -11.40 -10.35
CA GLU A 175 14.00 -12.22 -9.14
C GLU A 175 12.58 -12.19 -8.55
N VAL A 176 11.97 -11.00 -8.45
CA VAL A 176 10.58 -10.85 -7.99
C VAL A 176 9.61 -11.56 -8.94
N ALA A 177 9.78 -11.40 -10.26
CA ALA A 177 8.96 -12.13 -11.23
C ALA A 177 9.06 -13.65 -11.07
N ARG A 178 10.28 -14.16 -10.83
CA ARG A 178 10.50 -15.59 -10.55
C ARG A 178 9.77 -16.01 -9.27
N ILE A 179 9.91 -15.25 -8.18
CA ILE A 179 9.27 -15.56 -6.89
C ILE A 179 7.75 -15.63 -7.05
N LEU A 180 7.13 -14.65 -7.70
CA LEU A 180 5.67 -14.63 -7.90
C LEU A 180 5.17 -15.80 -8.73
N ARG A 181 5.95 -16.26 -9.71
CA ARG A 181 5.63 -17.44 -10.52
C ARG A 181 5.79 -18.76 -9.76
N GLU A 182 6.86 -18.88 -8.98
CA GLU A 182 7.18 -20.10 -8.24
C GLU A 182 6.35 -20.26 -6.96
N HIS A 183 5.82 -19.15 -6.44
CA HIS A 183 5.04 -19.10 -5.20
C HIS A 183 3.69 -18.40 -5.37
N PRO A 184 2.78 -18.91 -6.23
CA PRO A 184 1.44 -18.34 -6.35
C PRO A 184 0.66 -18.36 -5.02
N GLU A 185 1.01 -19.28 -4.10
CA GLU A 185 0.45 -19.39 -2.76
C GLU A 185 0.81 -18.21 -1.83
N PHE A 186 1.73 -17.32 -2.23
CA PHE A 186 1.99 -16.08 -1.49
C PHE A 186 0.82 -15.09 -1.51
N PHE A 187 -0.21 -15.37 -2.31
CA PHE A 187 -1.49 -14.68 -2.25
C PHE A 187 -2.57 -15.58 -1.67
N LEU A 188 -3.55 -14.97 -1.02
CA LEU A 188 -4.73 -15.67 -0.54
C LEU A 188 -5.49 -16.30 -1.72
N THR A 189 -6.01 -17.51 -1.50
CA THR A 189 -6.81 -18.24 -2.48
C THR A 189 -8.16 -17.57 -2.75
N GLU A 190 -8.73 -16.95 -1.73
CA GLU A 190 -10.00 -16.21 -1.82
C GLU A 190 -9.75 -14.71 -1.96
N PRO A 191 -10.54 -14.01 -2.80
CA PRO A 191 -10.42 -12.57 -2.94
C PRO A 191 -10.80 -11.89 -1.62
N GLN A 192 -9.96 -10.94 -1.19
CA GLN A 192 -10.30 -10.11 -0.04
C GLN A 192 -11.34 -9.07 -0.39
N PHE A 193 -11.38 -8.63 -1.65
CA PHE A 193 -12.43 -7.77 -2.17
C PHE A 193 -12.95 -8.28 -3.51
N VAL A 194 -14.27 -8.32 -3.62
CA VAL A 194 -14.98 -8.47 -4.90
C VAL A 194 -15.74 -7.18 -5.16
N LEU A 195 -15.31 -6.44 -6.18
CA LEU A 195 -15.90 -5.18 -6.58
C LEU A 195 -16.76 -5.40 -7.82
N LYS A 196 -18.02 -4.97 -7.79
CA LYS A 196 -18.92 -5.03 -8.94
C LYS A 196 -19.27 -3.61 -9.39
N ARG A 197 -19.24 -3.34 -10.69
CA ARG A 197 -19.61 -2.01 -11.21
C ARG A 197 -21.04 -1.68 -10.79
N ALA A 198 -21.22 -0.48 -10.23
CA ALA A 198 -22.55 0.06 -9.95
C ALA A 198 -23.27 0.44 -11.27
N PRO A 199 -24.60 0.29 -11.36
CA PRO A 199 -25.38 0.74 -12.52
C PRO A 199 -25.09 2.19 -12.93
N ALA A 200 -25.06 2.46 -14.23
CA ALA A 200 -24.66 3.75 -14.82
C ALA A 200 -25.58 4.93 -14.43
N ASP A 201 -26.78 4.62 -13.96
CA ASP A 201 -27.85 5.51 -13.55
C ASP A 201 -27.66 6.08 -12.13
N MET A 202 -26.59 5.71 -11.42
CA MET A 202 -26.15 6.45 -10.23
C MET A 202 -25.33 7.68 -10.63
N PRO A 203 -25.77 8.92 -10.29
CA PRO A 203 -25.07 10.13 -10.69
C PRO A 203 -23.67 10.19 -10.11
N ALA A 204 -22.67 10.26 -11.00
CA ALA A 204 -21.26 10.47 -10.72
C ALA A 204 -20.91 11.88 -10.18
N THR A 205 -21.90 12.65 -9.72
CA THR A 205 -21.80 14.11 -9.56
C THR A 205 -21.05 14.56 -8.29
N SER A 206 -20.25 13.69 -7.66
CA SER A 206 -19.29 14.09 -6.60
C SER A 206 -17.85 13.64 -6.86
N LEU A 207 -17.50 13.25 -8.08
CA LEU A 207 -16.18 12.71 -8.44
C LEU A 207 -15.01 13.71 -8.54
N VAL A 208 -15.20 14.97 -8.14
CA VAL A 208 -14.08 15.94 -8.07
C VAL A 208 -13.60 16.01 -6.63
N PRO A 209 -12.46 15.40 -6.27
CA PRO A 209 -11.84 15.67 -4.98
C PRO A 209 -11.54 17.18 -4.89
N PRO A 210 -11.72 17.82 -3.71
CA PRO A 210 -11.31 19.20 -3.55
C PRO A 210 -9.84 19.33 -3.95
N ALA A 211 -9.52 20.37 -4.71
CA ALA A 211 -8.15 20.64 -5.13
C ALA A 211 -7.21 20.55 -3.92
N PRO A 212 -6.00 19.99 -4.06
CA PRO A 212 -5.03 19.94 -2.96
C PRO A 212 -4.90 21.36 -2.42
N SER A 213 -5.18 21.55 -1.13
CA SER A 213 -5.03 22.84 -0.49
C SER A 213 -3.57 23.25 -0.63
N THR A 214 -3.27 24.13 -1.57
CA THR A 214 -2.02 24.87 -1.58
C THR A 214 -2.06 25.71 -0.32
N SER A 215 -1.45 25.19 0.75
CA SER A 215 -1.05 25.98 1.89
C SER A 215 -0.05 27.00 1.34
N THR A 216 -0.56 28.17 0.96
CA THR A 216 0.24 29.35 0.64
C THR A 216 0.95 29.74 1.92
N LEU A 217 2.11 29.14 2.17
CA LEU A 217 3.13 29.76 3.00
C LEU A 217 3.49 31.06 2.29
N ALA A 218 2.99 32.16 2.84
CA ALA A 218 3.41 33.49 2.43
C ALA A 218 4.95 33.54 2.48
N PRO A 219 5.63 34.01 1.43
CA PRO A 219 7.06 34.23 1.49
C PRO A 219 7.30 35.36 2.51
N THR A 220 7.80 34.99 3.68
CA THR A 220 8.33 35.97 4.64
C THR A 220 9.67 36.42 4.08
N VAL A 221 9.66 37.53 3.34
CA VAL A 221 10.87 38.21 2.88
C VAL A 221 11.62 38.73 4.12
N PRO A 222 12.87 38.31 4.39
CA PRO A 222 13.69 39.00 5.36
C PRO A 222 14.12 40.34 4.74
N ALA A 223 13.73 41.45 5.37
CA ALA A 223 14.24 42.77 5.05
C ALA A 223 15.74 42.83 5.44
N THR A 224 16.63 42.70 4.46
CA THR A 224 18.06 42.97 4.66
C THR A 224 18.28 44.47 4.57
N THR A 225 18.35 45.13 5.72
CA THR A 225 18.80 46.52 5.82
C THR A 225 20.30 46.57 5.52
N ALA A 226 20.66 47.15 4.37
CA ALA A 226 22.04 47.48 4.04
C ALA A 226 22.55 48.58 4.98
N THR A 227 23.62 48.30 5.73
CA THR A 227 24.42 49.32 6.41
C THR A 227 25.61 49.69 5.50
N PRO A 228 25.83 50.97 5.17
CA PRO A 228 27.00 51.38 4.40
C PRO A 228 28.20 51.49 5.34
N THR A 229 29.24 50.68 5.12
CA THR A 229 30.55 50.92 5.75
C THR A 229 31.35 51.85 4.86
N GLN A 230 31.57 53.04 5.42
CA GLN A 230 32.36 54.15 4.92
C GLN A 230 33.83 53.73 4.79
N GLY A 231 34.48 54.17 3.71
CA GLY A 231 35.87 53.89 3.42
C GLY A 231 36.84 54.51 4.43
N ASN A 232 37.98 53.85 4.58
CA ASN A 232 39.20 54.48 5.06
C ASN A 232 40.31 54.17 4.05
N ASP A 233 40.63 55.20 3.29
CA ASP A 233 41.94 55.38 2.68
C ASP A 233 42.97 55.55 3.80
N HIS A 234 44.07 54.80 3.73
CA HIS A 234 45.41 55.31 4.01
C HIS A 234 46.48 54.32 3.50
N HIS A 235 47.12 54.69 2.40
CA HIS A 235 48.54 54.43 2.12
C HIS A 235 49.42 55.13 3.17
N PRO A 236 50.72 54.79 3.35
CA PRO A 236 51.56 53.78 2.67
C PRO A 236 52.07 52.64 3.56
#